data_AF-A0A0M0GCC1-F1
#
_entry.id   AF-A0A0M0GCC1-F1
#
_cell.length_a   1.000
_cell.length_b   1.000
_cell.length_c   1.000
_cell.angle_alpha   90.00
_cell.angle_beta   90.00
_cell.angle_gamma   90.00
#
_symmetry.space_group_name_H-M   'P 1'
#
loop_
_entity.id
_entity.type
_entity.pdbx_description
1 polymer ?
#
loop_
_entity_poly.entity_id
_entity_poly.type
_entity_poly.pdbx_seq_one_letter_code
_entity_poly.pdbx_strand_id
1 'polypeptide(L)' 'MKKNKNFNPFGTKKEFKNVGVEGKFDPVKTFYGTISTENGSFLTTYQTHTRSEAVSIFEQEAKVMGGKLDRFVGAFKK' A
#
# COMPACT_ATOMS: atom_id res chain seq x y z
N MET A 1 -3.84 -7.69 -70.12
CA MET A 1 -2.98 -6.78 -69.31
C MET A 1 -3.86 -5.80 -68.55
N LYS A 2 -3.87 -5.83 -67.20
CA LYS A 2 -4.09 -4.66 -66.33
C LYS A 2 -3.74 -5.01 -64.88
N LYS A 3 -2.61 -4.45 -64.46
CA LYS A 3 -2.17 -4.04 -63.11
C LYS A 3 -3.35 -3.41 -62.32
N ASN A 4 -3.48 -3.44 -60.99
CA ASN A 4 -2.46 -3.27 -59.94
C ASN A 4 -2.97 -3.73 -58.55
N LYS A 5 -1.99 -4.09 -57.73
CA LYS A 5 -2.04 -4.33 -56.28
C LYS A 5 -2.67 -3.17 -55.51
N ASN A 6 -3.61 -3.47 -54.62
CA ASN A 6 -3.82 -2.71 -53.38
C ASN A 6 -3.94 -3.70 -52.21
N PHE A 7 -2.83 -4.37 -51.91
CA PHE A 7 -2.63 -4.96 -50.59
C PHE A 7 -2.27 -3.80 -49.66
N ASN A 8 -3.13 -3.51 -48.69
CA ASN A 8 -2.88 -2.54 -47.63
C ASN A 8 -2.45 -3.31 -46.37
N PRO A 9 -1.16 -3.60 -46.15
CA PRO A 9 -0.72 -4.34 -44.95
C PRO A 9 -0.79 -3.51 -43.65
N PHE A 10 -1.11 -2.22 -43.74
CA PHE A 10 -1.03 -1.28 -42.62
C PHE A 10 -2.40 -0.75 -42.16
N GLY A 11 -3.45 -1.55 -42.34
CA GLY A 11 -4.81 -1.23 -41.91
C GLY A 11 -5.14 -1.77 -40.53
N THR A 12 -4.40 -1.36 -39.51
CA THR A 12 -4.87 -1.13 -38.13
C THR A 12 -3.62 -0.76 -37.34
N LYS A 13 -3.41 0.53 -37.09
CA LYS A 13 -2.57 0.92 -35.96
C LYS A 13 -3.22 0.27 -34.74
N LYS A 14 -2.64 -0.82 -34.27
CA LYS A 14 -2.95 -1.36 -32.95
C LYS A 14 -2.46 -0.28 -32.00
N GLU A 15 -3.35 0.67 -31.68
CA GLU A 15 -3.10 1.62 -30.62
C GLU A 15 -2.91 0.77 -29.38
N PHE A 16 -1.67 0.66 -28.94
CA PHE A 16 -1.35 0.18 -27.60
C PHE A 16 -1.95 1.23 -26.67
N LYS A 17 -3.25 1.07 -26.34
CA LYS A 17 -3.83 1.73 -25.18
C LYS A 17 -2.96 1.24 -24.04
N ASN A 18 -2.19 2.16 -23.43
CA ASN A 18 -1.63 1.94 -22.11
C ASN A 18 -2.84 1.64 -21.22
N VAL A 19 -3.18 0.36 -21.09
CA VAL A 19 -4.15 -0.10 -20.13
C VAL A 19 -3.40 0.08 -18.82
N GLY A 20 -3.53 1.28 -18.24
CA GLY A 20 -2.96 1.67 -16.96
C GLY A 20 -3.66 0.93 -15.83
N VAL A 21 -3.67 -0.40 -15.90
CA VAL A 21 -3.87 -1.27 -14.76
C VAL A 21 -2.48 -1.65 -14.28
N GLU A 22 -1.62 -0.65 -14.06
CA GLU A 22 -0.63 -0.82 -13.00
C GLU A 22 -1.48 -1.07 -11.75
N GLY A 23 -1.51 -2.32 -11.29
CA GLY A 23 -2.12 -2.64 -10.01
C GLY A 23 -1.55 -1.66 -9.00
N LYS A 24 -2.44 -0.89 -8.35
CA LYS A 24 -2.02 0.11 -7.37
C LYS A 24 -1.03 -0.57 -6.44
N PHE A 25 0.22 -0.13 -6.47
CA PHE A 25 1.27 -0.69 -5.64
C PHE A 25 0.83 -0.53 -4.18
N ASP A 26 0.37 -1.62 -3.57
CA ASP A 26 -0.13 -1.68 -2.20
C ASP A 26 0.79 -2.57 -1.34
N PRO A 27 2.01 -2.10 -1.06
CA PRO A 27 2.97 -2.82 -0.25
C PRO A 27 2.52 -2.86 1.21
N VAL A 28 2.70 -4.01 1.85
CA VAL A 28 2.62 -4.13 3.31
C VAL A 28 3.74 -3.27 3.92
N LYS A 29 3.37 -2.41 4.88
CA LYS A 29 4.29 -1.49 5.56
C LYS A 29 4.42 -1.90 7.02
N THR A 30 5.59 -1.66 7.60
CA THR A 30 5.81 -1.90 9.03
C THR A 30 5.55 -0.61 9.79
N PHE A 31 4.75 -0.69 10.83
CA PHE A 31 4.42 0.42 11.71
C PHE A 31 4.89 0.12 13.11
N TYR A 32 5.41 1.14 13.79
CA TYR A 32 5.88 1.09 15.16
C TYR A 32 5.01 2.00 16.02
N GLY A 33 4.56 1.50 17.15
CA GLY A 33 3.75 2.21 18.13
C GLY A 33 4.39 2.14 19.51
N THR A 34 4.39 3.22 20.27
CA THR A 34 4.77 3.22 21.69
C THR A 34 3.51 3.34 22.52
N ILE A 35 3.22 2.31 23.30
CA ILE A 35 2.09 2.30 24.23
C ILE A 35 2.63 2.59 25.63
N SER A 36 1.99 3.54 26.30
CA SER A 36 2.32 3.95 27.66
C SER A 36 1.21 3.52 28.60
N THR A 37 1.60 2.86 29.69
CA THR A 37 0.74 2.37 30.77
C THR A 37 1.23 2.93 32.10
N GLU A 38 0.49 2.69 33.19
CA GLU A 38 0.93 3.07 34.54
C GLU A 38 2.27 2.42 34.93
N ASN A 39 2.57 1.24 34.38
CA ASN A 39 3.79 0.48 34.68
C ASN A 39 4.97 0.82 33.76
N GLY A 40 4.79 1.74 32.80
CA GLY A 40 5.82 2.15 31.85
C GLY A 40 5.37 2.08 30.39
N SER A 41 6.32 2.29 29.49
CA SER A 41 6.08 2.33 28.05
C SER A 41 6.79 1.18 27.33
N PHE A 42 6.15 0.60 26.33
CA PHE A 42 6.72 -0.45 25.50
C PHE A 42 6.50 -0.16 24.01
N LEU A 43 7.43 -0.66 23.19
CA LEU A 43 7.41 -0.53 21.74
C LEU A 43 6.74 -1.78 21.14
N THR A 44 5.69 -1.56 20.36
CA THR A 44 4.95 -2.58 19.61
C THR A 44 5.10 -2.35 18.10
N THR A 45 4.93 -3.39 17.30
CA THR A 45 5.15 -3.36 15.85
C THR A 45 4.11 -4.19 15.12
N TYR A 46 3.49 -3.61 14.08
CA TYR A 46 2.54 -4.32 13.21
C TYR A 46 2.85 -4.08 11.73
N GLN A 47 2.46 -5.04 10.91
CA GLN A 47 2.55 -4.94 9.45
C GLN A 47 1.15 -4.81 8.86
N THR A 48 0.88 -3.69 8.20
CA THR A 48 -0.43 -3.41 7.58
C THR A 48 -0.26 -2.66 6.27
N HIS A 49 -1.30 -2.65 5.44
CA HIS A 49 -1.32 -1.88 4.19
C HIS A 49 -1.50 -0.39 4.46
N THR A 50 -2.36 -0.07 5.43
CA THR A 50 -2.72 1.31 5.75
C THR A 50 -2.26 1.71 7.14
N ARG A 51 -1.95 3.01 7.27
CA ARG A 51 -1.70 3.65 8.57
C ARG A 51 -2.92 3.53 9.50
N SER A 52 -4.12 3.64 8.95
CA SER A 52 -5.36 3.61 9.75
C SER A 52 -5.52 2.28 10.47
N GLU A 53 -5.30 1.16 9.77
CA GLU A 53 -5.34 -0.18 10.37
C GLU A 53 -4.32 -0.32 11.50
N ALA A 54 -3.07 0.11 11.26
CA ALA A 54 -2.03 0.05 12.29
C ALA A 54 -2.41 0.87 13.54
N VAL A 55 -2.93 2.08 13.36
CA VAL A 55 -3.38 2.93 14.48
C VAL A 55 -4.52 2.26 15.25
N SER A 56 -5.52 1.70 14.55
CA SER A 56 -6.62 1.00 15.22
C SER A 56 -6.15 -0.20 16.04
N ILE A 57 -5.18 -0.97 15.53
CA ILE A 57 -4.61 -2.09 16.28
C ILE A 57 -3.86 -1.58 17.52
N PHE A 58 -3.02 -0.55 17.38
CA PHE A 58 -2.28 0.03 18.51
C PHE A 58 -3.20 0.64 19.58
N GLU A 59 -4.27 1.32 19.19
CA GLU A 59 -5.26 1.87 20.12
C GLU A 59 -6.02 0.77 20.86
N GLN A 60 -6.37 -0.31 20.16
CA GLN A 60 -7.02 -1.47 20.76
C GLN A 60 -6.09 -2.16 21.77
N GLU A 61 -4.82 -2.36 21.41
CA GLU A 61 -3.81 -2.93 22.30
C GLU A 61 -3.58 -2.03 23.53
N ALA A 62 -3.46 -0.72 23.32
CA ALA A 62 -3.36 0.25 24.42
C ALA A 62 -4.55 0.15 25.37
N LYS A 63 -5.78 0.04 24.85
CA LYS A 63 -6.99 -0.11 25.65
C LYS A 63 -7.01 -1.40 26.46
N VAL A 64 -6.60 -2.53 25.86
CA VAL A 64 -6.51 -3.82 26.55
C VAL A 64 -5.49 -3.76 27.70
N MET A 65 -4.41 -3.02 27.49
CA MET A 65 -3.33 -2.88 28.48
C MET A 65 -3.57 -1.75 29.49
N GLY A 66 -4.74 -1.08 29.45
CA GLY A 66 -5.05 0.04 30.34
C GLY A 66 -4.17 1.28 30.11
N GLY A 67 -3.62 1.42 28.90
CA GLY A 67 -2.71 2.48 28.51
C GLY A 67 -3.23 3.38 27.39
N LYS A 68 -2.32 4.15 26.81
CA LYS A 68 -2.54 5.04 25.67
C LYS A 68 -1.41 4.91 24.64
N LEU A 69 -1.74 5.16 23.38
CA LEU A 69 -0.75 5.28 22.32
C LEU A 69 -0.07 6.66 22.41
N ASP A 70 1.22 6.71 22.72
CA ASP A 70 1.97 7.97 22.88
C ASP A 70 2.67 8.40 21.58
N ARG A 71 3.25 7.46 20.85
CA ARG A 71 4.00 7.76 19.62
C ARG A 71 3.75 6.72 18.56
N PHE A 72 3.70 7.16 17.31
CA PHE A 72 3.46 6.30 16.15
C PHE A 72 4.38 6.72 15.01
N VAL A 73 5.07 5.75 14.39
CA VAL A 73 5.94 5.96 13.23
C VAL A 73 5.72 4.85 12.21
N GLY A 74 5.44 5.21 10.95
CA GLY A 74 5.42 4.26 9.84
C GLY A 74 6.79 4.17 9.18
N ALA A 75 7.29 2.95 8.96
CA ALA A 75 8.51 2.68 8.23
C ALA A 75 8.21 1.93 6.93
N PHE A 76 8.68 2.47 5.82
CA PHE A 76 8.69 1.77 4.54
C PHE A 76 10.04 1.07 4.39
N LYS A 77 10.06 -0.26 4.34
CA LYS A 77 11.27 -0.99 3.98
C LYS A 77 11.43 -0.86 2.47
N LYS A 78 12.40 -0.04 2.04
CA LYS A 78 12.80 0.11 0.64
C LYS A 78 13.34 -1.21 0.08
#